data_AF-A0A5H2YQH7-F1
#
_entry.id   AF-A0A5H2YQH7-F1
#
_cell.length_a   1.000
_cell.length_b   1.000
_cell.length_c   1.000
_cell.angle_alpha   90.00
_cell.angle_beta   90.00
_cell.angle_gamma   90.00
#
_symmetry.space_group_name_H-M   'P 1'
#
loop_
_entity.id
_entity.type
_entity.pdbx_description
1 polymer ?
#
loop_
_entity_poly.entity_id
_entity_poly.type
_entity_poly.pdbx_seq_one_letter_code
_entity_poly.pdbx_strand_id
1 'polypeptide(L)'
;MSRCSGEREVKLKRSVQFKIYLVLLILCIIGYQFQHTAVDDFFVNPFYIGSMVLGVLLVIKALSYTCQKCHRNQVMQGFYKYRLPSSNCYNCGHDIDQNRT
;
A
#
# COMPACT_ATOMS: atom_id res chain seq x y z
N MET A 1 -18.75 -3.83 -33.61
CA MET A 1 -17.94 -2.61 -33.40
C MET A 1 -16.95 -2.93 -32.30
N SER A 2 -15.73 -3.27 -32.70
CA SER A 2 -14.67 -3.74 -31.80
C SER A 2 -14.00 -2.57 -31.08
N ARG A 3 -13.68 -2.73 -29.79
CA ARG A 3 -12.34 -2.46 -29.25
C ARG A 3 -12.23 -2.94 -27.81
N CYS A 4 -11.33 -3.90 -27.64
CA CYS A 4 -10.84 -4.45 -26.40
C CYS A 4 -10.54 -3.34 -25.38
N SER A 5 -11.34 -3.24 -24.31
CA SER A 5 -10.85 -2.68 -23.07
C SER A 5 -9.96 -3.75 -22.47
N GLY A 6 -8.70 -3.76 -22.92
CA GLY A 6 -7.66 -4.47 -22.21
C GLY A 6 -7.58 -3.83 -20.84
N GLU A 7 -8.25 -4.45 -19.85
CA GLU A 7 -7.70 -4.59 -18.51
C GLU A 7 -6.31 -5.17 -18.71
N ARG A 8 -5.37 -4.26 -18.99
CA ARG A 8 -3.97 -4.50 -18.80
C ARG A 8 -3.90 -4.65 -17.30
N GLU A 9 -4.06 -5.88 -16.80
CA GLU A 9 -3.42 -6.31 -15.57
C GLU A 9 -1.93 -6.07 -15.81
N VAL A 10 -1.52 -4.80 -15.69
CA VAL A 10 -0.15 -4.47 -15.42
C VAL A 10 0.05 -5.18 -14.09
N LYS A 11 0.70 -6.35 -14.10
CA LYS A 11 1.20 -7.05 -12.91
C LYS A 11 2.12 -6.07 -12.22
N LEU A 12 1.50 -5.15 -11.48
CA LEU A 12 2.16 -4.01 -10.91
C LEU A 12 2.90 -4.59 -9.73
N LYS A 13 4.23 -4.44 -9.77
CA LYS A 13 5.12 -4.90 -8.70
C LYS A 13 4.52 -4.55 -7.34
N ARG A 14 4.59 -5.47 -6.38
CA ARG A 14 3.90 -5.32 -5.08
C ARG A 14 4.40 -4.06 -4.37
N SER A 15 5.68 -3.74 -4.58
CA SER A 15 6.33 -2.49 -4.17
C SER A 15 5.70 -1.23 -4.78
N VAL A 16 5.33 -1.25 -6.06
CA VAL A 16 4.67 -0.14 -6.77
C VAL A 16 3.21 -0.01 -6.34
N GLN A 17 2.48 -1.12 -6.15
CA GLN A 17 1.11 -1.06 -5.61
C GLN A 17 1.09 -0.41 -4.23
N PHE A 18 2.04 -0.78 -3.35
CA PHE A 18 2.17 -0.16 -2.04
C PHE A 18 2.36 1.35 -2.12
N LYS A 19 3.24 1.81 -3.04
CA LYS A 19 3.46 3.25 -3.28
C LYS A 19 2.21 3.96 -3.78
N ILE A 20 1.45 3.35 -4.70
CA ILE A 20 0.19 3.93 -5.19
C ILE A 20 -0.81 4.08 -4.06
N TYR A 21 -1.02 3.03 -3.26
CA TYR A 21 -1.94 3.11 -2.12
C TYR A 21 -1.49 4.16 -1.09
N LEU A 22 -0.18 4.29 -0.87
CA LEU A 22 0.36 5.32 0.03
C LEU A 22 0.11 6.74 -0.50
N VAL A 23 0.31 6.99 -1.79
CA VAL A 23 -0.01 8.27 -2.43
C VAL A 23 -1.51 8.56 -2.34
N LEU A 24 -2.35 7.56 -2.61
CA LEU A 24 -3.80 7.69 -2.50
C LEU A 24 -4.23 8.06 -1.06
N LEU A 25 -3.64 7.41 -0.06
CA LEU A 25 -3.89 7.72 1.35
C LEU A 25 -3.51 9.16 1.69
N ILE A 26 -2.33 9.61 1.25
CA ILE A 26 -1.87 11.00 1.47
C ILE A 26 -2.84 11.99 0.83
N LEU A 27 -3.30 11.73 -0.40
CA LEU A 27 -4.31 12.56 -1.07
C LEU A 27 -5.64 12.58 -0.32
N CYS A 28 -6.09 11.44 0.22
CA CYS A 28 -7.30 11.41 1.06
C CYS A 28 -7.13 12.24 2.34
N ILE A 29 -5.97 12.18 3.00
CA ILE A 29 -5.69 12.96 4.22
C ILE A 29 -5.64 14.46 3.90
N ILE A 30 -4.97 14.86 2.81
CA ILE A 30 -4.91 16.26 2.37
C ILE A 30 -6.31 16.75 2.00
N GLY A 31 -7.07 15.98 1.22
CA GLY A 31 -8.43 16.32 0.83
C GLY A 31 -9.36 16.48 2.04
N TYR A 32 -9.16 15.66 3.06
CA TYR A 32 -9.87 15.76 4.33
C TYR A 32 -9.64 17.11 5.04
N GLN A 33 -8.41 17.65 4.99
CA GLN A 33 -8.10 18.96 5.59
C GLN A 33 -8.82 20.14 4.91
N PHE A 34 -9.28 19.98 3.66
CA PHE A 34 -10.07 20.99 2.96
C PHE A 34 -11.58 20.85 3.21
N GLN A 35 -12.03 19.77 3.85
CA GLN A 35 -13.43 19.62 4.23
C GLN A 35 -13.69 20.27 5.59
N HIS A 36 -14.50 21.33 5.59
CA HIS A 36 -15.07 21.89 6.82
C HIS A 36 -16.14 20.93 7.36
N THR A 37 -15.70 19.91 8.10
CA THR A 37 -16.59 18.93 8.73
C THR A 37 -16.86 19.38 10.16
N ALA A 38 -18.13 19.53 10.54
CA ALA A 38 -18.51 19.69 11.94
C ALA A 38 -18.16 18.39 12.69
N VAL A 39 -17.74 18.51 13.96
CA VAL A 39 -17.22 17.39 14.77
C VAL A 39 -18.22 16.23 14.87
N ASP A 40 -19.52 16.52 14.77
CA ASP A 40 -20.63 15.57 14.90
C ASP A 40 -20.75 14.61 13.69
N ASP A 41 -20.38 15.03 12.48
CA ASP A 41 -20.46 14.22 11.25
C ASP A 41 -19.11 13.60 10.85
N PHE A 42 -18.10 13.73 11.69
CA PHE A 42 -16.73 13.29 11.43
C PHE A 42 -16.66 11.77 11.17
N PHE A 43 -17.33 10.97 12.01
CA PHE A 43 -17.25 9.51 11.98
C PHE A 43 -18.09 8.85 10.88
N VAL A 44 -19.08 9.57 10.34
CA VAL A 44 -19.92 9.13 9.22
C VAL A 44 -19.36 9.60 7.87
N ASN A 45 -18.31 10.43 7.86
CA ASN A 45 -17.70 10.90 6.63
C ASN A 45 -17.07 9.71 5.86
N PRO A 46 -17.54 9.39 4.64
CA PRO A 46 -17.01 8.28 3.85
C PRO A 46 -15.52 8.44 3.51
N PHE A 47 -14.99 9.67 3.42
CA PHE A 47 -13.55 9.89 3.24
C PHE A 47 -12.74 9.50 4.47
N TYR A 48 -13.26 9.77 5.67
CA TYR A 48 -12.62 9.35 6.92
C TYR A 48 -12.60 7.83 7.05
N ILE A 49 -13.76 7.18 6.87
CA ILE A 49 -13.87 5.71 6.93
C ILE A 49 -12.98 5.07 5.85
N GLY A 50 -13.05 5.58 4.61
CA GLY A 50 -12.27 5.08 3.49
C GLY A 50 -10.76 5.18 3.72
N SER A 51 -10.28 6.34 4.20
CA SER A 51 -8.86 6.55 4.51
C SER A 51 -8.37 5.68 5.67
N MET A 52 -9.20 5.47 6.71
CA MET A 52 -8.87 4.56 7.82
C MET A 52 -8.74 3.12 7.35
N VAL A 53 -9.71 2.60 6.59
CA VAL A 53 -9.65 1.25 6.01
C VAL A 53 -8.42 1.10 5.11
N LEU A 54 -8.15 2.09 4.26
CA LEU A 54 -6.98 2.10 3.37
C LEU A 54 -5.67 2.10 4.18
N GLY A 55 -5.62 2.85 5.28
CA GLY A 55 -4.49 2.87 6.21
C GLY A 55 -4.24 1.50 6.86
N VAL A 56 -5.29 0.86 7.36
CA VAL A 56 -5.18 -0.50 7.96
C VAL A 56 -4.71 -1.51 6.92
N LEU A 57 -5.25 -1.48 5.70
CA LEU A 57 -4.82 -2.35 4.60
C LEU A 57 -3.34 -2.13 4.25
N LEU A 58 -2.88 -0.87 4.24
CA LEU A 58 -1.48 -0.54 4.03
C LEU A 58 -0.59 -1.11 5.14
N VAL A 59 -0.97 -0.96 6.41
CA VAL A 59 -0.22 -1.53 7.54
C VAL A 59 -0.12 -3.05 7.42
N ILE A 60 -1.23 -3.75 7.15
CA ILE A 60 -1.24 -5.20 6.95
C ILE A 60 -0.34 -5.59 5.76
N LYS A 61 -0.43 -4.89 4.62
CA LYS A 61 0.40 -5.13 3.44
C LYS A 61 1.88 -4.92 3.73
N ALA A 62 2.21 -3.92 4.55
CA ALA A 62 3.58 -3.61 4.95
C ALA A 62 4.14 -4.68 5.90
N LEU A 63 3.36 -5.09 6.91
CA LEU A 63 3.74 -6.13 7.87
C LEU A 63 3.79 -7.53 7.24
N SER A 64 3.00 -7.77 6.20
CA SER A 64 2.99 -9.03 5.43
C SER A 64 4.01 -9.01 4.27
N TYR A 65 4.84 -7.97 4.15
CA TYR A 65 5.87 -7.89 3.12
C TYR A 65 7.11 -8.69 3.53
N THR A 66 6.95 -10.01 3.54
CA THR A 66 8.01 -10.98 3.86
C THR A 66 8.64 -11.52 2.58
N CYS A 67 9.95 -11.73 2.59
CA CYS A 67 10.62 -12.43 1.51
C CYS A 67 10.22 -13.92 1.50
N GLN A 68 9.90 -14.49 0.34
CA GLN A 68 9.53 -15.91 0.25
C GLN A 68 10.69 -16.88 0.46
N LYS A 69 11.94 -16.43 0.29
CA LYS A 69 13.13 -17.27 0.44
C LYS A 69 13.67 -17.30 1.86
N CYS A 70 13.69 -16.16 2.54
CA CYS A 70 14.27 -16.05 3.89
C CYS A 70 13.24 -15.72 4.98
N HIS A 71 11.95 -15.61 4.62
CA HIS A 71 10.83 -15.27 5.51
C HIS A 71 11.01 -14.00 6.36
N ARG A 72 12.05 -13.20 6.10
CA ARG A 72 12.27 -11.94 6.81
C ARG A 72 11.37 -10.85 6.28
N ASN A 73 10.80 -10.12 7.23
CA ASN A 73 10.00 -8.94 6.96
C ASN A 73 10.90 -7.83 6.39
N GLN A 74 10.52 -7.26 5.25
CA GLN A 74 11.34 -6.26 4.55
C GLN A 74 11.04 -4.83 5.00
N VAL A 75 9.83 -4.59 5.52
CA VAL A 75 9.39 -3.26 5.95
C VAL A 75 9.88 -2.97 7.36
N MET A 76 9.84 -3.96 8.24
CA MET A 76 10.29 -3.86 9.63
C MET A 76 11.69 -4.45 9.75
N GLN A 77 12.71 -3.58 9.76
CA GLN A 77 14.11 -3.99 9.97
C GLN A 77 14.47 -4.06 11.47
N GLY A 78 13.63 -3.46 12.33
CA GLY A 78 13.67 -3.48 13.80
C GLY A 78 12.52 -2.65 14.40
N PHE A 79 12.39 -2.60 15.73
CA PHE A 79 11.27 -1.93 16.43
C PHE A 79 11.05 -0.45 16.04
N TYR A 80 12.10 0.27 15.63
CA TYR A 80 12.04 1.68 15.23
C TYR A 80 12.61 1.97 13.82
N LYS A 81 12.93 0.93 13.04
CA LYS A 81 13.50 1.09 11.69
C LYS A 81 12.52 0.57 10.66
N TYR A 82 11.73 1.49 10.11
CA TYR A 82 10.84 1.26 8.99
C TYR A 82 11.55 1.62 7.69
N ARG A 83 11.46 0.74 6.68
CA ARG A 83 12.00 0.97 5.35
C ARG A 83 10.93 0.73 4.30
N LEU A 84 10.93 1.52 3.22
CA LEU A 84 10.02 1.26 2.11
C LEU A 84 10.34 -0.09 1.46
N PRO A 85 9.31 -0.87 1.08
CA PRO A 85 9.51 -2.13 0.38
C PRO A 85 10.15 -1.90 -1.00
N SER A 86 11.15 -2.72 -1.33
CA SER A 86 11.85 -2.75 -2.62
C SER A 86 11.51 -4.05 -3.37
N SER A 87 11.86 -4.09 -4.66
CA SER A 87 11.69 -5.27 -5.50
C SER A 87 12.59 -6.43 -5.07
N ASN A 88 13.75 -6.13 -4.48
CA ASN A 88 14.70 -7.13 -4.02
C ASN A 88 14.69 -7.26 -2.49
N CYS A 89 14.88 -8.49 -2.02
CA CYS A 89 15.03 -8.78 -0.62
C CYS A 89 16.33 -8.20 -0.07
N TYR A 90 16.26 -7.37 0.96
CA TYR A 90 17.42 -6.76 1.59
C TYR A 90 18.36 -7.76 2.30
N ASN A 91 17.83 -8.90 2.74
CA ASN A 91 18.62 -9.90 3.47
C ASN A 91 19.32 -10.91 2.55
N CYS A 92 18.63 -11.45 1.54
CA CYS A 92 19.16 -12.49 0.67
C CYS A 92 19.27 -12.11 -0.81
N GLY A 93 18.97 -10.85 -1.17
CA GLY A 93 19.04 -10.35 -2.55
C GLY A 93 17.99 -10.93 -3.50
N HIS A 94 17.12 -11.83 -3.04
CA HIS A 94 16.12 -12.49 -3.87
C HIS A 94 15.05 -11.51 -4.37
N ASP A 95 14.73 -11.57 -5.65
CA ASP A 95 13.65 -10.76 -6.25
C ASP A 95 12.30 -11.23 -5.69
N ILE A 96 11.65 -10.36 -4.92
CA ILE A 96 10.36 -10.62 -4.27
C ILE A 96 9.22 -10.42 -5.28
N ASP A 97 9.43 -9.62 -6.32
CA ASP A 97 8.45 -9.35 -7.36
C ASP A 97 8.42 -10.45 -8.44
N GLN A 98 9.41 -11.35 -8.50
CA GLN A 98 9.50 -12.41 -9.50
C GLN A 98 8.50 -13.57 -9.28
N ASN A 99 7.97 -13.77 -8.06
CA ASN A 99 7.18 -14.96 -7.75
C ASN A 99 5.66 -14.73 -7.81
N ARG A 100 5.13 -14.62 -9.04
CA ARG A 100 3.80 -15.11 -9.41
C ARG A 100 3.81 -15.46 -10.90
N THR A 101 4.32 -16.65 -11.22
CA THR A 101 3.91 -17.38 -12.43
C THR A 101 2.46 -17.80 -12.24
#